data_AF-A0A1E3VR78-F1
#
_entry.id   AF-A0A1E3VR78-F1
#
_cell.length_a   1.000
_cell.length_b   1.000
_cell.length_c   1.000
_cell.angle_alpha   90.00
_cell.angle_beta   90.00
_cell.angle_gamma   90.00
#
_symmetry.space_group_name_H-M   'P 1'
#
loop_
_entity.id
_entity.type
_entity.pdbx_description
1 polymer ?
#
loop_
_entity_poly.entity_id
_entity_poly.type
_entity_poly.pdbx_seq_one_letter_code
_entity_poly.pdbx_strand_id
1 'polypeptide(L)'
;MVTDRDRRPAGILAALILACLPAASIAQQSAVPVIAGQNPGYDACGTVGVVRGLDPQGGDGFLAVRAGPSSNYAMLDKVYNGYLLNICDQRGQWLGVVYSHETQDCGVGTPWPRAAAYNGPCNSGWVFRKYVADYAG
;
A
#
# COMPACT_ATOMS: atom_id res chain seq x y z
N MET A 1 84.26 26.25 -8.92
CA MET A 1 83.65 27.44 -8.28
C MET A 1 82.68 28.04 -9.27
N VAL A 2 81.40 28.06 -8.92
CA VAL A 2 80.40 29.14 -9.11
C VAL A 2 79.05 28.51 -8.74
N THR A 3 78.32 29.30 -7.96
CA THR A 3 77.19 29.02 -7.09
C THR A 3 75.85 29.11 -7.83
N ASP A 4 74.85 28.43 -7.25
CA ASP A 4 73.45 28.86 -7.09
C ASP A 4 72.55 28.96 -8.34
N ARG A 5 71.46 28.16 -8.38
CA ARG A 5 70.12 28.73 -8.18
C ARG A 5 69.04 27.66 -8.00
N ASP A 6 68.52 27.67 -6.78
CA ASP A 6 67.20 27.18 -6.40
C ASP A 6 66.09 27.81 -7.28
N ARG A 7 65.11 27.01 -7.71
CA ARG A 7 63.76 27.47 -8.10
C ARG A 7 62.79 26.31 -8.26
N ARG A 8 62.07 25.99 -7.19
CA ARG A 8 60.78 25.29 -7.24
C ARG A 8 59.66 26.32 -7.51
N PRO A 9 58.70 26.00 -8.39
CA PRO A 9 57.31 26.37 -8.13
C PRO A 9 56.42 25.14 -8.37
N ALA A 10 55.67 24.67 -7.39
CA ALA A 10 54.38 25.21 -6.93
C ALA A 10 53.33 24.13 -7.27
N GLY A 11 52.95 23.38 -6.24
CA GLY A 11 51.96 22.33 -6.35
C GLY A 11 50.60 22.89 -6.76
N ILE A 12 49.98 22.24 -7.73
CA ILE A 12 48.58 22.48 -8.08
C ILE A 12 47.75 21.64 -7.11
N LEU A 13 47.23 22.28 -6.07
CA LEU A 13 46.18 21.73 -5.21
C LEU A 13 44.89 21.63 -6.03
N ALA A 14 44.56 20.43 -6.49
CA ALA A 14 43.26 20.12 -7.07
C ALA A 14 42.21 20.10 -5.94
N ALA A 15 41.39 21.15 -5.84
CA ALA A 15 40.27 21.21 -4.92
C ALA A 15 39.12 20.31 -5.41
N LEU A 16 38.95 19.16 -4.76
CA LEU A 16 37.80 18.27 -4.93
C LEU A 16 36.58 18.90 -4.24
N ILE A 17 35.70 19.53 -5.03
CA ILE A 17 34.41 20.06 -4.55
C ILE A 17 33.45 18.87 -4.42
N LEU A 18 33.29 18.37 -3.20
CA LEU A 18 32.32 17.32 -2.86
C LEU A 18 30.91 17.95 -2.81
N ALA A 19 30.14 17.85 -3.89
CA ALA A 19 28.76 18.32 -3.94
C ALA A 19 27.85 17.40 -3.09
N CYS A 20 27.50 17.84 -1.88
CA CYS A 20 26.44 17.22 -1.07
C CYS A 20 25.07 17.51 -1.70
N LEU A 21 24.52 16.55 -2.45
CA LEU A 21 23.12 16.57 -2.88
C LEU A 21 22.22 16.26 -1.66
N PRO A 22 21.21 17.08 -1.33
CA PRO A 22 20.26 16.74 -0.28
C PRO A 22 19.38 15.57 -0.76
N ALA A 23 19.42 14.46 -0.05
CA ALA A 23 18.47 13.37 -0.26
C ALA A 23 17.06 13.89 0.04
N ALA A 24 16.20 13.98 -0.98
CA ALA A 24 14.79 14.25 -0.77
C ALA A 24 14.15 13.07 -0.03
N SER A 25 13.87 13.24 1.27
CA SER A 25 13.06 12.28 2.03
C SER A 25 11.61 12.36 1.57
N ILE A 26 11.16 11.38 0.78
CA ILE A 26 9.73 11.18 0.55
C ILE A 26 9.14 10.69 1.87
N ALA A 27 8.26 11.47 2.50
CA ALA A 27 7.56 11.05 3.70
C ALA A 27 6.66 9.85 3.34
N GLN A 28 7.06 8.65 3.75
CA GLN A 28 6.25 7.44 3.60
C GLN A 28 4.97 7.59 4.44
N GLN A 29 3.82 7.74 3.78
CA GLN A 29 2.54 7.86 4.48
C GLN A 29 2.28 6.61 5.32
N SER A 30 1.96 6.80 6.61
CA SER A 30 1.65 5.69 7.52
C SER A 30 0.42 4.92 7.04
N ALA A 31 0.44 3.60 7.21
CA ALA A 31 -0.70 2.76 6.85
C ALA A 31 -1.96 3.15 7.64
N VAL A 32 -3.10 3.13 6.96
CA VAL A 32 -4.42 3.36 7.53
C VAL A 32 -5.06 1.99 7.73
N PRO A 33 -5.31 1.55 8.97
CA PRO A 33 -5.92 0.25 9.21
C PRO A 33 -7.36 0.20 8.70
N VAL A 34 -7.76 -0.97 8.20
CA VAL A 34 -9.17 -1.29 7.92
C VAL A 34 -9.90 -1.50 9.24
N ILE A 35 -11.06 -0.88 9.41
CA ILE A 35 -11.89 -1.03 10.61
C ILE A 35 -13.03 -2.01 10.33
N ALA A 36 -13.05 -3.14 11.01
CA ALA A 36 -14.14 -4.12 10.96
C ALA A 36 -15.04 -4.00 12.19
N GLY A 37 -16.24 -4.58 12.14
CA GLY A 37 -17.16 -4.61 13.29
C GLY A 37 -17.93 -3.31 13.50
N GLN A 38 -18.18 -2.54 12.44
CA GLN A 38 -18.87 -1.24 12.53
C GLN A 38 -20.32 -1.36 13.00
N ASN A 39 -20.94 -2.54 12.86
CA ASN A 39 -22.27 -2.83 13.34
C ASN A 39 -22.27 -4.08 14.24
N PRO A 40 -22.51 -3.95 15.56
CA PRO A 40 -22.38 -5.06 16.52
C PRO A 40 -23.45 -6.14 16.38
N GLY A 41 -24.51 -5.92 15.59
CA GLY A 41 -25.56 -6.91 15.32
C GLY A 41 -25.36 -7.77 14.07
N TYR A 42 -24.29 -7.53 13.32
CA TYR A 42 -24.01 -8.18 12.03
C TYR A 42 -22.55 -8.63 11.98
N ASP A 43 -22.24 -9.48 11.01
CA ASP A 43 -20.87 -9.90 10.74
C ASP A 43 -19.92 -8.69 10.66
N ALA A 44 -18.71 -8.86 11.20
CA ALA A 44 -17.74 -7.77 11.27
C ALA A 44 -17.43 -7.16 9.89
N CYS A 45 -17.54 -7.96 8.84
CA CYS A 45 -17.55 -7.51 7.45
C CYS A 45 -18.78 -8.08 6.74
N GLY A 46 -19.88 -7.34 6.74
CA GLY A 46 -21.20 -7.82 6.31
C GLY A 46 -21.42 -7.96 4.80
N THR A 47 -20.40 -7.77 3.96
CA THR A 47 -20.55 -7.89 2.50
C THR A 47 -19.34 -8.59 1.90
N VAL A 48 -19.59 -9.53 0.99
CA VAL A 48 -18.54 -10.15 0.17
C VAL A 48 -18.57 -9.49 -1.21
N GLY A 49 -17.46 -8.88 -1.58
CA GLY A 49 -17.24 -8.35 -2.92
C GLY A 49 -16.47 -9.32 -3.80
N VAL A 50 -16.62 -9.18 -5.11
CA VAL A 50 -15.83 -9.88 -6.11
C VAL A 50 -15.20 -8.90 -7.08
N VAL A 51 -13.91 -9.09 -7.33
CA VAL A 51 -13.14 -8.26 -8.25
C VAL A 51 -13.57 -8.52 -9.69
N ARG A 52 -13.95 -7.47 -10.42
CA ARG A 52 -14.40 -7.55 -11.82
C ARG A 52 -14.01 -6.30 -12.62
N GLY A 53 -14.05 -6.41 -13.94
CA GLY A 53 -13.84 -5.28 -14.85
C GLY A 53 -12.39 -4.86 -15.02
N LEU A 54 -11.43 -5.68 -14.60
CA LEU A 54 -10.02 -5.49 -14.93
C LEU A 54 -9.76 -5.94 -16.37
N ASP A 55 -8.96 -5.17 -17.10
CA ASP A 55 -8.51 -5.46 -18.46
C ASP A 55 -7.04 -5.91 -18.44
N PRO A 56 -6.76 -7.22 -18.63
CA PRO A 56 -5.41 -7.75 -18.66
C PRO A 56 -4.70 -7.60 -20.01
N GLN A 57 -5.39 -7.19 -21.08
CA GLN A 57 -4.81 -7.06 -22.42
C GLN A 57 -4.50 -5.59 -22.76
N GLY A 58 -5.30 -4.66 -22.25
CA GLY A 58 -5.15 -3.22 -22.46
C GLY A 58 -4.77 -2.40 -21.22
N GLY A 59 -4.65 -3.02 -20.05
CA GLY A 59 -4.29 -2.35 -18.80
C GLY A 59 -3.39 -3.20 -17.89
N ASP A 60 -3.24 -2.77 -16.64
CA ASP A 60 -2.37 -3.44 -15.66
C ASP A 60 -2.84 -4.87 -15.29
N GLY A 61 -4.11 -5.21 -15.55
CA GLY A 61 -4.68 -6.53 -15.31
C GLY A 61 -4.95 -6.90 -13.85
N PHE A 62 -4.64 -6.02 -12.88
CA PHE A 62 -4.85 -6.26 -11.45
C PHE A 62 -5.52 -5.06 -10.76
N LEU A 63 -6.14 -5.33 -9.61
CA LEU A 63 -6.58 -4.34 -8.64
C LEU A 63 -5.55 -4.23 -7.52
N ALA A 64 -5.00 -3.03 -7.34
CA ALA A 64 -4.06 -2.75 -6.27
C ALA A 64 -4.77 -2.72 -4.91
N VAL A 65 -4.26 -3.50 -3.96
CA VAL A 65 -4.55 -3.34 -2.53
C VAL A 65 -3.54 -2.36 -1.96
N ARG A 66 -4.01 -1.31 -1.29
CA ARG A 66 -3.17 -0.22 -0.80
C ARG A 66 -3.19 -0.09 0.71
N ALA A 67 -2.12 0.51 1.24
CA ALA A 67 -1.99 0.78 2.66
C ALA A 67 -2.95 1.86 3.18
N GLY A 68 -3.71 2.54 2.31
CA GLY A 68 -4.68 3.56 2.68
C GLY A 68 -5.61 3.93 1.52
N PRO A 69 -6.67 4.72 1.80
CA PRO A 69 -7.76 5.03 0.86
C PRO A 69 -7.36 6.12 -0.15
N SER A 70 -6.24 5.94 -0.85
CA SER A 70 -5.77 6.80 -1.94
C SER A 70 -4.70 6.09 -2.77
N SER A 71 -4.57 6.50 -4.04
CA SER A 71 -3.49 6.02 -4.92
C SER A 71 -2.09 6.43 -4.46
N ASN A 72 -1.98 7.37 -3.53
CA ASN A 72 -0.70 7.84 -2.98
C ASN A 72 -0.14 6.92 -1.88
N TYR A 73 -0.97 6.02 -1.33
CA TYR A 73 -0.49 5.01 -0.39
C TYR A 73 0.21 3.87 -1.13
N ALA A 74 1.22 3.30 -0.47
CA ALA A 74 1.96 2.15 -0.96
C ALA A 74 1.02 1.00 -1.34
N MET A 75 1.34 0.32 -2.45
CA MET A 75 0.68 -0.92 -2.83
C MET A 75 1.22 -2.04 -1.95
N LEU A 76 0.30 -2.77 -1.32
CA LEU A 76 0.60 -3.92 -0.47
C LEU A 76 0.52 -5.22 -1.24
N ASP A 77 -0.42 -5.30 -2.19
CA ASP A 77 -0.73 -6.53 -2.91
C ASP A 77 -1.47 -6.25 -4.22
N LYS A 78 -1.67 -7.30 -5.02
CA LYS A 78 -2.40 -7.32 -6.29
C LYS A 78 -3.41 -8.46 -6.29
N VAL A 79 -4.68 -8.14 -6.55
CA VAL A 79 -5.76 -9.13 -6.71
C VAL A 79 -6.36 -9.03 -8.11
N TYR A 80 -6.99 -10.11 -8.59
CA TYR A 80 -7.38 -10.27 -9.99
C TYR A 80 -8.88 -10.52 -10.14
N ASN A 81 -9.40 -10.47 -11.37
CA ASN A 81 -10.81 -10.77 -11.64
C ASN A 81 -11.21 -12.13 -11.01
N GLY A 82 -12.37 -12.18 -10.35
CA GLY A 82 -12.89 -13.35 -9.65
C GLY A 82 -12.47 -13.48 -8.19
N TYR A 83 -11.51 -12.66 -7.72
CA TYR A 83 -11.05 -12.72 -6.33
C TYR A 83 -12.12 -12.20 -5.35
N LEU A 84 -12.32 -12.90 -4.24
CA LEU A 84 -13.31 -12.55 -3.21
C LEU A 84 -12.69 -11.70 -2.11
N LEU A 85 -13.43 -10.69 -1.65
CA LEU A 85 -12.99 -9.73 -0.64
C LEU A 85 -14.10 -9.56 0.41
N ASN A 86 -13.78 -9.69 1.69
CA ASN A 86 -14.71 -9.26 2.74
C ASN A 86 -14.61 -7.73 2.86
N ILE A 87 -15.72 -7.03 2.65
CA ILE A 87 -15.78 -5.56 2.71
C ILE A 87 -16.16 -5.16 4.14
N CYS A 88 -15.28 -4.40 4.79
CA CYS A 88 -15.35 -4.11 6.22
C CYS A 88 -15.48 -2.61 6.52
N ASP A 89 -14.89 -1.77 5.67
CA ASP A 89 -14.82 -0.32 5.84
C ASP A 89 -15.02 0.38 4.48
N GLN A 90 -15.39 1.65 4.51
CA GLN A 90 -15.50 2.47 3.32
C GLN A 90 -15.09 3.92 3.60
N ARG A 91 -14.25 4.47 2.71
CA ARG A 91 -13.86 5.89 2.73
C ARG A 91 -13.88 6.45 1.32
N GLY A 92 -14.93 7.22 1.02
CA GLY A 92 -15.17 7.74 -0.32
C GLY A 92 -15.30 6.58 -1.33
N GLN A 93 -14.40 6.57 -2.32
CA GLN A 93 -14.35 5.54 -3.37
C GLN A 93 -13.46 4.34 -3.03
N TRP A 94 -12.98 4.24 -1.79
CA TRP A 94 -12.13 3.15 -1.35
C TRP A 94 -12.87 2.24 -0.38
N LEU A 95 -12.73 0.94 -0.60
CA LEU A 95 -13.24 -0.11 0.27
C LEU A 95 -12.08 -0.66 1.10
N GLY A 96 -12.25 -0.71 2.41
CA GLY A 96 -11.37 -1.45 3.30
C GLY A 96 -11.78 -2.91 3.29
N VAL A 97 -10.84 -3.78 2.92
CA VAL A 97 -11.09 -5.20 2.67
C VAL A 97 -10.21 -6.10 3.51
N VAL A 98 -10.73 -7.27 3.86
CA VAL A 98 -10.01 -8.38 4.49
C VAL A 98 -10.11 -9.61 3.59
N TYR A 99 -8.99 -10.27 3.32
CA TYR A 99 -8.92 -11.34 2.34
C TYR A 99 -7.70 -12.26 2.54
N SER A 100 -7.72 -13.45 1.95
CA SER A 100 -6.65 -14.44 2.06
C SER A 100 -6.39 -15.12 0.72
N HIS A 101 -5.11 -15.37 0.42
CA HIS A 101 -4.71 -16.22 -0.72
C HIS A 101 -4.84 -17.72 -0.42
N GLU A 102 -5.05 -18.06 0.85
CA GLU A 102 -5.32 -19.40 1.34
C GLU A 102 -6.78 -19.55 1.75
N THR A 103 -7.29 -20.78 1.76
CA THR A 103 -8.63 -21.07 2.31
C THR A 103 -8.54 -21.11 3.82
N GLN A 104 -8.80 -19.99 4.48
CA GLN A 104 -8.81 -19.86 5.93
C GLN A 104 -9.90 -18.91 6.42
N ASP A 105 -10.29 -19.05 7.69
CA ASP A 105 -11.18 -18.09 8.34
C ASP A 105 -10.43 -16.81 8.72
N CYS A 106 -10.95 -15.67 8.30
CA CYS A 106 -10.40 -14.36 8.63
C CYS A 106 -10.96 -13.77 9.92
N GLY A 107 -11.91 -14.44 10.59
CA GLY A 107 -12.50 -13.99 11.84
C GLY A 107 -13.41 -12.78 11.65
N VAL A 108 -13.97 -12.58 10.45
CA VAL A 108 -14.82 -11.42 10.11
C VAL A 108 -16.27 -11.78 9.75
N GLY A 109 -16.58 -13.08 9.63
CA GLY A 109 -17.92 -13.59 9.34
C GLY A 109 -18.79 -13.77 10.59
N THR A 110 -18.45 -13.12 11.70
CA THR A 110 -19.27 -13.09 12.92
C THR A 110 -19.24 -11.68 13.53
N PRO A 111 -20.24 -11.29 14.34
CA PRO A 111 -20.25 -9.98 14.97
C PRO A 111 -19.08 -9.76 15.92
N TRP A 112 -18.49 -8.56 15.85
CA TRP A 112 -17.49 -8.12 16.82
C TRP A 112 -18.13 -7.27 17.92
N PRO A 113 -17.63 -7.32 19.17
CA PRO A 113 -18.19 -6.53 20.27
C PRO A 113 -18.11 -5.01 20.04
N ARG A 114 -17.13 -4.56 19.26
CA ARG A 114 -16.94 -3.16 18.88
C ARG A 114 -16.13 -3.06 17.60
N ALA A 115 -16.29 -1.94 16.91
CA ALA A 115 -15.45 -1.59 15.78
C ALA A 115 -13.97 -1.52 16.21
N ALA A 116 -13.09 -2.15 15.43
CA ALA A 116 -11.67 -2.18 15.71
C ALA A 116 -10.84 -2.32 14.43
N ALA A 117 -9.58 -1.87 14.50
CA ALA A 117 -8.60 -2.14 13.46
C ALA A 117 -8.41 -3.64 13.30
N TYR A 118 -8.50 -4.13 12.07
CA TYR A 118 -8.30 -5.54 11.77
C TYR A 118 -6.85 -5.95 12.06
N ASN A 119 -6.69 -6.99 12.88
CA ASN A 119 -5.41 -7.55 13.31
C ASN A 119 -5.42 -9.10 13.26
N GLY A 120 -6.35 -9.66 12.50
CA GLY A 120 -6.52 -11.11 12.34
C GLY A 120 -5.49 -11.74 11.38
N PRO A 121 -5.64 -13.04 11.07
CA PRO A 121 -4.63 -13.82 10.36
C PRO A 121 -4.55 -13.55 8.85
N CYS A 122 -5.61 -13.00 8.25
CA CYS A 122 -5.66 -12.67 6.83
C CYS A 122 -5.00 -11.32 6.48
N ASN A 123 -4.85 -11.05 5.18
CA ASN A 123 -4.41 -9.75 4.68
C ASN A 123 -5.53 -8.71 4.78
N SER A 124 -5.14 -7.43 4.86
CA SER A 124 -6.08 -6.32 4.80
C SER A 124 -5.49 -5.09 4.10
N GLY A 125 -6.37 -4.26 3.54
CA GLY A 125 -5.97 -3.01 2.89
C GLY A 125 -7.13 -2.33 2.17
N TRP A 126 -6.80 -1.41 1.27
CA TRP A 126 -7.76 -0.55 0.61
C TRP A 126 -7.77 -0.76 -0.90
N VAL A 127 -8.95 -1.00 -1.48
CA VAL A 127 -9.14 -1.18 -2.93
C VAL A 127 -10.11 -0.14 -3.49
N PHE A 128 -9.96 0.21 -4.77
CA PHE A 128 -10.82 1.19 -5.41
C PHE A 128 -12.16 0.55 -5.84
N ARG A 129 -13.27 1.11 -5.36
CA ARG A 129 -14.63 0.53 -5.42
C ARG A 129 -15.08 0.16 -6.83
N LYS A 130 -14.65 0.88 -7.87
CA LYS A 130 -15.14 0.64 -9.25
C LYS A 130 -14.91 -0.78 -9.76
N TYR A 131 -13.95 -1.50 -9.18
CA TYR A 131 -13.57 -2.85 -9.59
C TYR A 131 -14.12 -3.94 -8.66
N VAL A 132 -14.98 -3.58 -7.71
CA VAL A 132 -15.58 -4.53 -6.76
C VAL A 132 -17.09 -4.50 -6.93
N ALA A 133 -17.65 -5.61 -7.39
CA ALA A 133 -19.09 -5.83 -7.44
C ALA A 133 -19.54 -6.59 -6.20
N ASP A 134 -20.81 -6.45 -5.82
CA ASP A 134 -21.41 -7.36 -4.83
C ASP A 134 -21.37 -8.80 -5.38
N TYR A 135 -20.95 -9.75 -4.56
CA TYR A 135 -20.96 -11.16 -4.93
C TYR A 135 -22.37 -11.73 -4.97
N ALA A 136 -23.30 -11.19 -4.16
CA ALA A 136 -24.66 -11.69 -4.03
C ALA A 136 -25.61 -11.35 -5.20
N GLY A 137 -25.22 -10.43 -6.08
CA GLY A 137 -25.98 -10.03 -7.28
C GLY A 137 -26.76 -8.73 -7.12
#